data_AF-A0A9W6ZZ11-F1
#
_entry.id   AF-A0A9W6ZZ11-F1
#
_cell.length_a   1.000
_cell.length_b   1.000
_cell.length_c   1.000
_cell.angle_alpha   90.00
_cell.angle_beta   90.00
_cell.angle_gamma   90.00
#
_symmetry.space_group_name_H-M   'P 1'
#
loop_
_entity.id
_entity.type
_entity.pdbx_description
1 polymer ?
#
loop_
_entity_poly.entity_id
_entity_poly.type
_entity_poly.pdbx_seq_one_letter_code
_entity_poly.pdbx_strand_id
1 'polypeptide(L)'
;MPLDMHESVLVKFTGEMQPGITLRDLVHAIPLKDIEMGLLTVEKQGKKKNIFSGKVLEIEGFPDLKCEQAFELSDASAGRSAAGCSIKFNKEPIIEYLQSNVVVLRWMIKEGYGDAKTIERRIARIEEWKAYPVLLEADTEAEYTVMIAVTIAGAERVAGKVRRELEGGVWEEAGGREKGQQNRAHRGK
;
A
#
# COMPACT_ATOMS: atom_id res chain seq x y z
N MET A 1 10.70 7.49 -17.97
CA MET A 1 11.26 6.63 -16.91
C MET A 1 11.42 5.23 -17.50
N PRO A 2 12.65 4.71 -17.70
CA PRO A 2 12.84 3.33 -18.16
C PRO A 2 12.34 2.35 -17.09
N LEU A 3 11.73 1.24 -17.51
CA LEU A 3 11.15 0.23 -16.62
C LEU A 3 11.22 -1.14 -17.31
N ASP A 4 11.77 -2.12 -16.61
CA ASP A 4 11.61 -3.54 -16.95
C ASP A 4 10.34 -4.07 -16.26
N MET A 5 9.50 -4.79 -17.01
CA MET A 5 8.23 -5.28 -16.48
C MET A 5 8.48 -6.39 -15.45
N HIS A 6 8.00 -6.18 -14.23
CA HIS A 6 8.13 -7.15 -13.15
C HIS A 6 6.93 -8.10 -13.17
N GLU A 7 7.12 -9.33 -12.70
CA GLU A 7 6.01 -10.24 -12.45
C GLU A 7 5.12 -9.75 -11.31
N SER A 8 3.87 -10.22 -11.27
CA SER A 8 2.88 -9.84 -10.26
C SER A 8 2.61 -10.93 -9.23
N VAL A 9 2.31 -10.51 -8.00
CA VAL A 9 1.78 -11.35 -6.92
C VAL A 9 0.40 -10.84 -6.56
N LEU A 10 -0.62 -11.70 -6.67
CA LEU A 10 -1.99 -11.35 -6.30
C LEU A 10 -2.25 -11.72 -4.84
N VAL A 11 -2.72 -10.76 -4.06
CA VAL A 11 -3.30 -10.98 -2.72
C VAL A 11 -4.79 -10.73 -2.79
N LYS A 12 -5.59 -11.74 -2.50
CA LYS A 12 -7.06 -11.66 -2.56
C LYS A 12 -7.66 -11.86 -1.18
N PHE A 13 -8.31 -10.81 -0.69
CA PHE A 13 -9.05 -10.86 0.56
C PHE A 13 -10.47 -11.38 0.35
N THR A 14 -10.96 -12.22 1.27
CA THR A 14 -12.32 -12.73 1.27
C THR A 14 -12.95 -12.69 2.67
N GLY A 15 -14.26 -12.52 2.74
CA GLY A 15 -15.02 -12.44 3.99
C GLY A 15 -15.35 -11.01 4.42
N GLU A 16 -15.77 -10.86 5.67
CA GLU A 16 -16.22 -9.58 6.23
C GLU A 16 -15.35 -9.14 7.40
N MET A 17 -15.17 -7.82 7.56
CA MET A 17 -14.47 -7.22 8.69
C MET A 17 -15.12 -7.62 10.01
N GLN A 18 -14.34 -8.25 10.88
CA GLN A 18 -14.82 -8.67 12.20
C GLN A 18 -14.77 -7.50 13.20
N PRO A 19 -15.66 -7.47 14.21
CA PRO A 19 -15.61 -6.47 15.26
C PRO A 19 -14.24 -6.40 15.94
N GLY A 20 -13.64 -5.21 15.97
CA GLY A 20 -12.34 -4.96 16.60
C GLY A 20 -11.12 -5.24 15.72
N ILE A 21 -11.32 -5.70 14.48
CA ILE A 21 -10.26 -5.81 13.45
C ILE A 21 -10.20 -4.51 12.66
N THR A 22 -8.98 -4.06 12.36
CA THR A 22 -8.69 -2.83 11.61
C THR A 22 -8.02 -3.13 10.28
N LEU A 23 -7.97 -2.14 9.36
CA LEU A 23 -7.23 -2.28 8.10
C LEU A 23 -5.75 -2.59 8.33
N ARG A 24 -5.15 -2.03 9.39
CA ARG A 24 -3.77 -2.33 9.78
C ARG A 24 -3.56 -3.79 10.16
N ASP A 25 -4.56 -4.44 10.77
CA ASP A 25 -4.49 -5.88 11.02
C ASP A 25 -4.44 -6.65 9.70
N LEU A 26 -5.19 -6.22 8.68
CA LEU A 26 -5.15 -6.83 7.34
C LEU A 26 -3.82 -6.58 6.63
N VAL A 27 -3.23 -5.40 6.78
CA VAL A 27 -1.87 -5.12 6.31
C VAL A 27 -0.91 -6.15 6.90
N HIS A 28 -0.99 -6.45 8.19
CA HIS A 28 -0.12 -7.45 8.81
C HIS A 28 -0.53 -8.91 8.55
N ALA A 29 -1.77 -9.17 8.13
CA ALA A 29 -2.23 -10.52 7.78
C ALA A 29 -1.53 -11.06 6.51
N ILE A 30 -1.15 -10.18 5.58
CA ILE A 30 -0.40 -10.57 4.37
C ILE A 30 0.93 -11.26 4.73
N PRO A 31 1.91 -10.59 5.39
CA PRO A 31 3.18 -11.23 5.72
C PRO A 31 3.03 -12.44 6.65
N LEU A 32 2.04 -12.44 7.55
CA LEU A 32 1.73 -13.63 8.35
C LEU A 32 1.38 -14.82 7.46
N LYS A 33 0.50 -14.60 6.46
CA LYS A 33 0.10 -15.64 5.52
C LYS A 33 1.27 -16.12 4.66
N ASP A 34 2.15 -15.22 4.26
CA ASP A 34 3.32 -15.55 3.45
C ASP A 34 4.33 -16.41 4.20
N ILE A 35 4.49 -16.16 5.51
CA ILE A 35 5.32 -16.99 6.40
C ILE A 35 4.70 -18.37 6.55
N GLU A 36 3.38 -18.47 6.78
CA GLU A 36 2.67 -19.76 6.85
C GLU A 36 2.85 -20.59 5.56
N MET A 37 2.88 -19.92 4.40
CA MET A 37 3.08 -20.55 3.10
C MET A 37 4.56 -20.82 2.75
N GLY A 38 5.51 -20.39 3.61
CA GLY A 38 6.95 -20.53 3.37
C GLY A 38 7.48 -19.66 2.22
N LEU A 39 6.75 -18.61 1.86
CA LEU A 39 7.06 -17.61 0.82
C LEU A 39 7.87 -16.43 1.37
N LEU A 40 7.83 -16.23 2.69
CA LEU A 40 8.57 -15.20 3.42
C LEU A 40 9.35 -15.82 4.59
N THR A 41 10.61 -15.43 4.77
CA THR A 41 11.45 -15.84 5.91
C THR A 41 11.80 -14.65 6.78
N VAL A 42 11.77 -14.82 8.11
CA VAL A 42 12.11 -13.77 9.10
C VAL A 42 13.62 -13.66 9.35
N GLU A 43 14.35 -14.77 9.25
CA GLU A 43 15.78 -14.82 9.57
C GLU A 43 16.65 -13.97 8.63
N LYS A 44 17.59 -13.21 9.20
CA LYS A 44 18.53 -12.35 8.45
C LYS A 44 19.75 -13.10 7.91
N GLN A 45 20.05 -14.30 8.40
CA GLN A 45 21.21 -15.10 7.98
C GLN A 45 20.73 -16.36 7.24
N GLY A 46 20.99 -16.46 5.93
CA GLY A 46 20.62 -17.63 5.10
C GLY A 46 19.98 -17.27 3.76
N LYS A 47 19.20 -18.22 3.18
CA LYS A 47 18.42 -18.02 1.95
C LYS A 47 17.17 -17.17 2.25
N LYS A 48 17.32 -15.85 2.22
CA LYS A 48 16.21 -14.89 2.35
C LYS A 48 15.15 -15.18 1.27
N LYS A 49 13.96 -15.63 1.68
CA LYS A 49 12.80 -15.71 0.80
C LYS A 49 11.91 -14.50 1.06
N ASN A 50 11.56 -13.81 -0.01
CA ASN A 50 10.54 -12.77 -0.01
C ASN A 50 9.91 -12.75 -1.39
N ILE A 51 8.70 -13.30 -1.49
CA ILE A 51 7.99 -13.44 -2.75
C ILE A 51 7.66 -12.11 -3.42
N PHE A 52 7.55 -11.01 -2.67
CA PHE A 52 7.25 -9.68 -3.24
C PHE A 52 8.49 -8.93 -3.73
N SER A 53 9.70 -9.40 -3.38
CA SER A 53 10.93 -8.68 -3.68
C SER A 53 11.09 -8.47 -5.18
N GLY A 54 10.98 -7.22 -5.64
CA GLY A 54 11.05 -6.87 -7.06
C GLY A 54 9.84 -7.35 -7.87
N LYS A 55 8.66 -7.53 -7.25
CA LYS A 55 7.41 -7.87 -7.95
C LYS A 55 6.35 -6.78 -7.74
N VAL A 56 5.34 -6.76 -8.60
CA VAL A 56 4.16 -5.91 -8.41
C VAL A 56 3.21 -6.62 -7.43
N LEU A 57 2.80 -5.94 -6.37
CA LEU A 57 1.75 -6.43 -5.47
C LEU A 57 0.40 -5.99 -6.03
N GLU A 58 -0.47 -6.92 -6.36
CA GLU A 58 -1.85 -6.64 -6.75
C GLU A 58 -2.81 -7.10 -5.66
N ILE A 59 -3.75 -6.23 -5.26
CA ILE A 59 -4.67 -6.50 -4.15
C ILE A 59 -6.11 -6.46 -4.64
N GLU A 60 -6.87 -7.51 -4.30
CA GLU A 60 -8.31 -7.61 -4.51
C GLU A 60 -9.06 -7.91 -3.20
N GLY A 61 -10.37 -7.65 -3.20
CA GLY A 61 -11.29 -8.01 -2.09
C GLY A 61 -11.91 -6.85 -1.34
N PHE A 62 -11.55 -5.61 -1.70
CA PHE A 62 -12.00 -4.39 -1.01
C PHE A 62 -12.44 -3.29 -1.98
N PRO A 63 -13.41 -3.55 -2.86
CA PRO A 63 -13.71 -2.64 -3.96
C PRO A 63 -14.30 -1.29 -3.50
N ASP A 64 -14.87 -1.24 -2.29
CA ASP A 64 -15.60 -0.08 -1.75
C ASP A 64 -14.84 0.66 -0.63
N LEU A 65 -13.56 0.36 -0.39
CA LEU A 65 -12.76 1.14 0.55
C LEU A 65 -12.59 2.58 0.06
N LYS A 66 -12.51 3.51 1.02
CA LYS A 66 -12.08 4.87 0.70
C LYS A 66 -10.64 4.87 0.18
N CYS A 67 -10.30 5.79 -0.71
CA CYS A 67 -8.95 5.86 -1.28
C CYS A 67 -7.85 6.02 -0.21
N GLU A 68 -8.14 6.74 0.88
CA GLU A 68 -7.21 6.91 2.01
C GLU A 68 -7.03 5.62 2.81
N GLN A 69 -8.07 4.81 2.92
CA GLN A 69 -8.02 3.52 3.62
C GLN A 69 -7.21 2.50 2.83
N ALA A 70 -7.43 2.44 1.52
CA ALA A 70 -6.65 1.60 0.64
C ALA A 70 -5.18 2.04 0.54
N PHE A 71 -4.90 3.32 0.75
CA PHE A 71 -3.52 3.81 0.83
C PHE A 71 -2.73 3.08 1.94
N GLU A 72 -3.36 2.71 3.06
CA GLU A 72 -2.69 1.91 4.11
C GLU A 72 -2.18 0.55 3.60
N LEU A 73 -2.92 -0.08 2.67
CA LEU A 73 -2.51 -1.33 2.04
C LEU A 73 -1.38 -1.12 1.02
N SER A 74 -1.52 -0.09 0.17
CA SER A 74 -0.51 0.19 -0.86
C SER A 74 0.81 0.71 -0.27
N ASP A 75 0.76 1.55 0.76
CA ASP A 75 1.95 2.13 1.41
C ASP A 75 2.81 1.03 2.04
N ALA A 76 2.17 0.02 2.62
CA ALA A 76 2.86 -1.12 3.19
C ALA A 76 3.58 -1.99 2.14
N SER A 77 3.32 -1.84 0.83
CA SER A 77 4.04 -2.61 -0.21
C SER A 77 5.54 -2.29 -0.23
N ALA A 78 5.92 -1.06 0.12
CA ALA A 78 7.32 -0.65 0.25
C ALA A 78 8.04 -1.48 1.33
N GLY A 79 7.37 -1.70 2.47
CA GLY A 79 7.86 -2.58 3.55
C GLY A 79 8.07 -4.04 3.12
N ARG A 80 7.52 -4.46 1.97
CA ARG A 80 7.67 -5.79 1.39
C ARG A 80 8.72 -5.86 0.28
N SER A 81 9.40 -4.75 -0.03
CA SER A 81 10.32 -4.65 -1.18
C SER A 81 9.64 -4.90 -2.54
N ALA A 82 8.34 -4.64 -2.63
CA ALA A 82 7.61 -4.67 -3.90
C ALA A 82 8.04 -3.51 -4.81
N ALA A 83 8.07 -3.74 -6.13
CA ALA A 83 8.39 -2.72 -7.12
C ALA A 83 7.25 -1.70 -7.30
N GLY A 84 6.02 -2.11 -6.98
CA GLY A 84 4.82 -1.28 -7.05
C GLY A 84 3.62 -1.99 -6.41
N CYS A 85 2.51 -1.28 -6.31
CA CYS A 85 1.26 -1.82 -5.79
C CYS A 85 0.07 -1.34 -6.63
N SER A 86 -0.88 -2.25 -6.87
CA SER A 86 -2.19 -1.95 -7.44
C SER A 86 -3.28 -2.51 -6.54
N ILE A 87 -4.40 -1.81 -6.43
CA ILE A 87 -5.56 -2.24 -5.66
C ILE A 87 -6.78 -2.09 -6.57
N LYS A 88 -7.59 -3.15 -6.66
CA LYS A 88 -8.84 -3.13 -7.44
C LYS A 88 -9.95 -2.40 -6.68
N PHE A 89 -10.61 -1.47 -7.36
CA PHE A 89 -11.69 -0.65 -6.82
C PHE A 89 -12.92 -0.62 -7.71
N ASN A 90 -14.05 -0.28 -7.08
CA ASN A 90 -15.19 0.30 -7.76
C ASN A 90 -14.94 1.79 -8.06
N LYS A 91 -15.72 2.36 -8.97
CA LYS A 91 -15.56 3.77 -9.39
C LYS A 91 -16.05 4.76 -8.33
N GLU A 92 -17.00 4.35 -7.49
CA GLU A 92 -17.71 5.21 -6.55
C GLU A 92 -16.77 5.86 -5.52
N PRO A 93 -15.89 5.13 -4.81
CA PRO A 93 -14.95 5.74 -3.87
C PRO A 93 -13.96 6.70 -4.55
N ILE A 94 -13.53 6.38 -5.78
CA ILE A 94 -12.60 7.22 -6.55
C ILE A 94 -13.28 8.53 -6.93
N ILE A 95 -14.54 8.48 -7.35
CA ILE A 95 -15.32 9.68 -7.68
C ILE A 95 -15.49 10.57 -6.44
N GLU A 96 -15.85 10.00 -5.27
CA GLU A 96 -15.94 10.74 -4.00
C GLU A 96 -14.60 11.44 -3.68
N TYR A 97 -13.49 10.70 -3.76
CA TYR A 97 -12.16 11.22 -3.48
C TYR A 97 -11.76 12.35 -4.44
N LEU A 98 -12.01 12.18 -5.74
CA LEU A 98 -11.70 13.18 -6.75
C LEU A 98 -12.57 14.44 -6.63
N GLN A 99 -13.84 14.32 -6.21
CA GLN A 99 -14.69 15.47 -5.90
C GLN A 99 -14.10 16.30 -4.77
N SER A 100 -13.69 15.67 -3.68
CA SER A 100 -13.01 16.34 -2.56
C SER A 100 -11.72 17.03 -3.00
N ASN A 101 -10.90 16.33 -3.80
CA ASN A 101 -9.62 16.86 -4.28
C ASN A 101 -9.78 18.12 -5.14
N VAL A 102 -10.80 18.19 -6.01
CA VAL A 102 -11.05 19.41 -6.80
C VAL A 102 -11.29 20.62 -5.91
N VAL A 103 -12.03 20.47 -4.81
CA VAL A 103 -12.28 21.57 -3.86
C VAL A 103 -10.97 22.05 -3.23
N VAL A 104 -10.13 21.11 -2.78
CA VAL A 104 -8.82 21.42 -2.19
C VAL A 104 -7.91 22.11 -3.20
N LEU A 105 -7.82 21.62 -4.44
CA LEU A 105 -6.97 22.20 -5.47
C LEU A 105 -7.40 23.62 -5.86
N ARG A 106 -8.72 23.89 -5.91
CA ARG A 106 -9.24 25.24 -6.14
C ARG A 106 -8.90 26.19 -4.99
N TRP A 107 -8.98 25.69 -3.75
CA TRP A 107 -8.56 26.45 -2.57
C TRP A 107 -7.06 26.75 -2.60
N MET A 108 -6.21 25.79 -2.97
CA MET A 108 -4.76 26.00 -3.11
C MET A 108 -4.42 27.12 -4.11
N ILE A 109 -5.14 27.21 -5.24
CA ILE A 109 -4.99 28.32 -6.18
C ILE A 109 -5.32 29.66 -5.51
N LYS A 110 -6.44 29.72 -4.77
CA LYS A 110 -6.89 30.93 -4.09
C LYS A 110 -5.88 31.42 -3.05
N GLU A 111 -5.24 30.50 -2.33
CA GLU A 111 -4.22 30.81 -1.33
C GLU A 111 -2.81 31.05 -1.94
N GLY A 112 -2.68 31.02 -3.27
CA GLY A 112 -1.42 31.33 -3.95
C GLY A 112 -0.38 30.21 -3.92
N TYR A 113 -0.79 28.95 -3.76
CA TYR A 113 0.13 27.81 -3.79
C TYR A 113 0.60 27.47 -5.21
N GLY A 114 1.91 27.43 -5.40
CA GLY A 114 2.56 26.83 -6.58
C GLY A 114 2.18 27.50 -7.90
N ASP A 115 2.26 26.73 -8.99
CA ASP A 115 1.86 27.18 -10.32
C ASP A 115 0.36 26.92 -10.56
N ALA A 116 -0.43 27.99 -10.50
CA ALA A 116 -1.88 27.94 -10.72
C ALA A 116 -2.28 27.26 -12.04
N LYS A 117 -1.55 27.50 -13.14
CA LYS A 117 -1.87 26.89 -14.44
C LYS A 117 -1.73 25.38 -14.41
N THR A 118 -0.75 24.87 -13.65
CA THR A 118 -0.54 23.43 -13.48
C THR A 118 -1.67 22.81 -12.68
N ILE A 119 -2.12 23.46 -11.60
CA ILE A 119 -3.24 23.00 -10.78
C ILE A 119 -4.56 23.04 -11.57
N GLU A 120 -4.81 24.10 -12.34
CA GLU A 120 -5.98 24.23 -13.23
C GLU A 120 -6.05 23.10 -14.26
N ARG A 121 -4.93 22.77 -14.90
CA ARG A 121 -4.86 21.62 -15.83
C ARG A 121 -5.19 20.31 -15.13
N ARG A 122 -4.74 20.11 -13.89
CA ARG A 122 -5.04 18.91 -13.10
C ARG A 122 -6.53 18.83 -12.76
N ILE A 123 -7.13 19.93 -12.30
CA ILE A 123 -8.57 20.02 -12.03
C ILE A 123 -9.37 19.67 -13.29
N ALA A 124 -9.02 20.25 -14.45
CA ALA A 124 -9.72 19.99 -15.70
C ALA A 124 -9.70 18.49 -16.08
N ARG A 125 -8.55 17.82 -15.90
CA ARG A 125 -8.43 16.37 -16.17
C ARG A 125 -9.24 15.52 -15.19
N ILE A 126 -9.33 15.93 -13.93
CA ILE A 126 -10.17 15.25 -12.95
C ILE A 126 -11.65 15.38 -13.33
N GLU A 127 -12.12 16.57 -13.71
CA GLU A 127 -13.51 16.77 -14.13
C GLU A 127 -13.85 16.03 -15.44
N GLU A 128 -12.91 15.99 -16.39
CA GLU A 128 -13.04 15.21 -17.63
C GLU A 128 -13.22 13.71 -17.33
N TRP A 129 -12.36 13.13 -16.49
CA TRP A 129 -12.48 11.72 -16.11
C TRP A 129 -13.79 11.44 -15.35
N LYS A 130 -14.22 12.35 -14.45
CA LYS A 130 -15.50 12.20 -13.73
C LYS A 130 -16.72 12.24 -14.64
N ALA A 131 -16.66 12.91 -15.79
CA ALA A 131 -17.76 12.94 -16.75
C ALA A 131 -17.95 11.59 -17.47
N TYR A 132 -16.87 10.81 -17.61
CA TYR A 132 -16.89 9.47 -18.20
C TYR A 132 -15.92 8.54 -17.45
N PRO A 133 -16.31 8.09 -16.24
CA PRO A 133 -15.40 7.37 -15.35
C PRO A 133 -15.19 5.95 -15.85
N VAL A 134 -13.99 5.67 -16.34
CA VAL A 134 -13.56 4.35 -16.79
C VAL A 134 -12.38 3.88 -15.95
N LEU A 135 -12.44 2.62 -15.51
CA LEU A 135 -11.36 1.92 -14.83
C LEU A 135 -10.88 0.76 -15.69
N LEU A 136 -9.60 0.45 -15.58
CA LEU A 136 -9.03 -0.78 -16.12
C LEU A 136 -9.31 -1.93 -15.15
N GLU A 137 -9.48 -3.12 -15.71
CA GLU A 137 -9.66 -4.36 -14.95
C GLU A 137 -8.66 -5.39 -15.45
N ALA A 138 -8.20 -6.27 -14.55
CA ALA A 138 -7.37 -7.40 -14.94
C ALA A 138 -8.19 -8.41 -15.76
N ASP A 139 -7.57 -8.96 -16.80
CA ASP A 139 -8.18 -10.04 -17.59
C ASP A 139 -8.43 -11.27 -16.71
N THR A 140 -9.44 -12.07 -17.07
CA THR A 140 -9.82 -13.26 -16.29
C THR A 140 -8.75 -14.33 -16.22
N GLU A 141 -7.86 -14.35 -17.21
CA GLU A 141 -6.74 -15.27 -17.39
C GLU A 141 -5.38 -14.65 -17.02
N ALA A 142 -5.37 -13.51 -16.30
CA ALA A 142 -4.13 -12.90 -15.85
C ALA A 142 -3.27 -13.89 -15.03
N GLU A 143 -2.00 -14.02 -15.41
CA GLU A 143 -1.04 -14.91 -14.75
C GLU A 143 -0.30 -14.18 -13.63
N TYR A 144 -0.18 -14.85 -12.49
CA TYR A 144 0.51 -14.34 -11.30
C TYR A 144 1.59 -15.32 -10.87
N THR A 145 2.74 -14.83 -10.40
CA THR A 145 3.79 -15.70 -9.83
C THR A 145 3.25 -16.52 -8.67
N VAL A 146 2.40 -15.90 -7.84
CA VAL A 146 1.63 -16.59 -6.80
C VAL A 146 0.33 -15.84 -6.55
N MET A 147 -0.71 -16.59 -6.19
CA MET A 147 -1.95 -16.05 -5.66
C MET A 147 -2.07 -16.42 -4.18
N ILE A 148 -2.32 -15.42 -3.34
CA ILE A 148 -2.34 -15.54 -1.88
C ILE A 148 -3.74 -15.17 -1.42
N ALA A 149 -4.48 -16.17 -0.94
CA ALA A 149 -5.82 -15.98 -0.40
C ALA A 149 -5.76 -15.66 1.10
N VAL A 150 -6.34 -14.52 1.50
CA VAL A 150 -6.41 -14.09 2.91
C VAL A 150 -7.88 -13.99 3.33
N THR A 151 -8.30 -14.82 4.27
CA THR A 151 -9.67 -14.78 4.80
C THR A 151 -9.76 -13.88 6.01
N ILE A 152 -10.61 -12.85 5.95
CA ILE A 152 -10.79 -11.83 7.00
C ILE A 152 -11.39 -12.45 8.28
N ALA A 153 -12.27 -13.45 8.16
CA ALA A 153 -12.80 -14.18 9.31
C ALA A 153 -11.71 -14.94 10.10
N GLY A 154 -10.56 -15.21 9.47
CA GLY A 154 -9.37 -15.78 10.12
C GLY A 154 -8.35 -14.73 10.57
N ALA A 155 -8.58 -13.44 10.29
CA ALA A 155 -7.73 -12.36 10.77
C ALA A 155 -8.00 -12.16 12.27
N GLU A 156 -7.18 -12.82 13.10
CA GLU A 156 -7.09 -12.49 14.51
C GLU A 156 -6.51 -11.09 14.69
N ARG A 157 -6.55 -10.53 15.90
CA ARG A 157 -5.84 -9.28 16.22
C ARG A 157 -4.34 -9.48 16.02
N VAL A 158 -3.86 -9.14 14.83
CA VAL A 158 -2.53 -9.52 14.34
C VAL A 158 -1.43 -8.84 15.15
N ALA A 159 -1.74 -7.68 15.75
CA ALA A 159 -0.86 -6.93 16.64
C ALA A 159 -0.21 -7.76 17.77
N GLY A 160 -0.79 -8.89 18.19
CA GLY A 160 -0.23 -9.76 19.23
C GLY A 160 0.62 -10.94 18.75
N LYS A 161 0.36 -11.48 17.55
CA LYS A 161 1.05 -12.66 16.98
C LYS A 161 2.24 -12.26 16.11
N VAL A 162 2.02 -11.32 15.19
CA VAL A 162 3.08 -10.78 14.32
C VAL A 162 4.15 -10.07 15.13
N ARG A 163 3.78 -9.40 16.23
CA ARG A 163 4.75 -8.82 17.15
C ARG A 163 5.65 -9.89 17.78
N ARG A 164 5.11 -11.05 18.18
CA ARG A 164 5.90 -12.16 18.73
C ARG A 164 6.77 -12.87 17.70
N GLU A 165 6.28 -13.05 16.48
CA GLU A 165 6.99 -13.76 15.41
C GLU A 165 8.00 -12.86 14.66
N LEU A 166 7.73 -11.55 14.52
CA LEU A 166 8.64 -10.58 13.90
C LEU A 166 9.62 -9.92 14.87
N GLU A 167 9.27 -9.66 16.15
CA GLU A 167 10.22 -9.07 17.13
C GLU A 167 11.31 -10.06 17.57
N GLY A 168 11.10 -11.38 17.43
CA GLY A 168 12.16 -12.39 17.56
C GLY A 168 13.31 -12.21 16.55
N GLY A 169 13.08 -11.42 15.50
CA GLY A 169 14.06 -11.07 14.47
C GLY A 169 13.95 -9.61 14.03
N VAL A 170 14.05 -8.65 14.97
CA VAL A 170 14.19 -7.19 14.77
C VAL A 170 13.96 -6.70 13.33
N TRP A 171 12.70 -6.49 12.96
CA TRP A 171 12.31 -5.62 11.86
C TRP A 171 12.12 -4.22 12.43
N GLU A 172 13.08 -3.33 12.21
CA GLU A 172 12.86 -1.89 12.44
C GLU A 172 11.92 -1.38 11.35
N GLU A 173 10.80 -0.80 11.76
CA GLU A 173 9.96 0.02 10.89
C GLU A 173 10.86 1.07 10.21
N ALA A 174 10.97 1.01 8.88
CA ALA A 174 11.62 2.04 8.09
C ALA A 174 10.80 3.34 8.16
N GLY A 175 10.94 4.04 9.28
CA GLY A 175 10.26 5.30 9.61
C GLY A 175 10.96 6.08 10.74
N GLY A 176 12.08 5.60 11.24
CA GLY A 176 12.93 6.32 12.19
C GLY A 176 13.81 7.35 11.48
N ARG A 177 13.40 8.61 11.46
CA ARG A 177 14.34 9.73 11.26
C ARG A 177 15.53 9.54 12.19
N GLU A 178 16.75 9.53 11.64
CA GLU A 178 18.01 9.66 12.40
C GLU A 178 17.99 10.95 13.23
N LYS A 179 17.42 10.90 14.44
CA LYS A 179 17.73 11.85 15.50
C LYS A 179 18.97 11.33 16.21
N GLY A 180 20.16 11.58 15.65
CA GLY A 180 21.36 11.02 16.24
C GLY A 180 22.73 11.46 15.73
N GLN A 181 22.86 12.43 14.82
CA GLN A 181 24.18 12.98 14.46
C GLN A 181 24.15 14.49 14.18
N GLN A 182 23.70 15.28 15.15
CA GLN A 182 24.07 16.70 15.23
C GLN A 182 24.31 17.05 16.70
N ASN A 183 25.54 16.80 17.18
CA ASN A 183 26.20 17.53 18.28
C ASN A 183 27.55 16.89 18.65
N ARG A 184 28.50 16.89 17.70
CA ARG A 184 29.93 16.70 18.01
C ARG A 184 30.80 17.45 16.99
N ALA A 185 30.67 18.78 16.96
CA ALA A 185 31.66 19.64 16.35
C ALA A 185 31.56 21.05 16.95
N HIS A 186 31.92 21.20 18.22
CA HIS A 186 32.45 22.44 18.80
C HIS A 186 32.77 22.21 20.29
N ARG A 187 33.95 21.63 20.54
CA ARG A 187 34.70 21.81 21.80
C ARG A 187 36.20 21.62 21.51
N GLY A 188 36.92 22.73 21.44
CA GLY A 188 38.33 22.89 21.78
C GLY A 188 39.37 22.35 20.79
N LYS A 189 40.05 23.25 20.08
CA LYS A 189 41.26 23.94 20.55
C LYS A 189 41.43 25.24 19.79
#